data_AF-A0A7Y5T0Z9-F1
#
_entry.id   AF-A0A7Y5T0Z9-F1
#
_cell.length_a   1.000
_cell.length_b   1.000
_cell.length_c   1.000
_cell.angle_alpha   90.00
_cell.angle_beta   90.00
_cell.angle_gamma   90.00
#
_symmetry.space_group_name_H-M   'P 1'
#
loop_
_entity.id
_entity.type
_entity.pdbx_description
1 polymer ?
#
loop_
_entity_poly.entity_id
_entity_poly.type
_entity_poly.pdbx_seq_one_letter_code
_entity_poly.pdbx_strand_id
1 'polypeptide(L)'
;MPNTKLQVLRGDHEHCLVLTDFLKRALSETDLHKHSELVQDFLMKWQSDLDEHFKKEESVLLPAYARYASIDDPDFILLFLQHADIRRLVYELAEKNDSGIRADDTIQELIQAMVQHVDHEESVLLPKMESTIPEERLRAVVAQLTKW
;
A
#
# COMPACT_ATOMS: atom_id res chain seq x y z
N MET A 1 -13.19 14.51 -18.44
CA MET A 1 -13.65 14.86 -17.07
C MET A 1 -12.38 15.06 -16.25
N PRO A 2 -12.19 16.18 -15.55
CA PRO A 2 -11.01 16.31 -14.68
C PRO A 2 -11.11 15.26 -13.56
N ASN A 3 -9.99 14.60 -13.23
CA ASN A 3 -9.84 13.68 -12.09
C ASN A 3 -10.13 14.42 -10.78
N THR A 4 -11.39 14.62 -10.40
CA THR A 4 -11.77 15.44 -9.23
C THR A 4 -11.90 14.65 -7.93
N LYS A 5 -11.41 13.41 -7.91
CA LYS A 5 -11.54 12.45 -6.79
C LYS A 5 -10.20 11.78 -6.50
N LEU A 6 -10.05 11.18 -5.32
CA LEU A 6 -8.85 10.44 -4.90
C LEU A 6 -8.62 9.15 -5.72
N GLN A 7 -9.46 8.87 -6.72
CA GLN A 7 -9.29 7.81 -7.73
C GLN A 7 -7.93 7.79 -8.44
N VAL A 8 -7.16 8.87 -8.39
CA VAL A 8 -5.76 8.89 -8.83
C VAL A 8 -4.92 7.79 -8.14
N LEU A 9 -5.22 7.44 -6.90
CA LEU A 9 -4.51 6.40 -6.13
C LEU A 9 -4.94 4.99 -6.51
N ARG A 10 -6.07 4.82 -7.21
CA ARG A 10 -6.61 3.51 -7.57
C ARG A 10 -5.65 2.69 -8.44
N GLY A 11 -4.88 3.35 -9.30
CA GLY A 11 -3.85 2.67 -10.10
C GLY A 11 -2.77 2.04 -9.22
N ASP A 12 -2.36 2.74 -8.16
CA ASP A 12 -1.39 2.24 -7.19
C ASP A 12 -1.99 1.05 -6.40
N HIS A 13 -3.27 1.12 -6.03
CA HIS A 13 -3.99 0.01 -5.37
C HIS A 13 -4.15 -1.23 -6.26
N GLU A 14 -4.53 -1.04 -7.52
CA GLU A 14 -4.61 -2.14 -8.50
C GLU A 14 -3.24 -2.81 -8.65
N HIS A 15 -2.17 -2.00 -8.70
CA HIS A 15 -0.81 -2.52 -8.74
C HIS A 15 -0.45 -3.31 -7.47
N CYS A 16 -0.82 -2.81 -6.29
CA CYS A 16 -0.65 -3.51 -5.02
C CYS A 16 -1.28 -4.90 -5.05
N LEU A 17 -2.52 -5.00 -5.53
CA LEU A 17 -3.21 -6.29 -5.66
C LEU A 17 -2.54 -7.22 -6.68
N VAL A 18 -1.97 -6.68 -7.77
CA VAL A 18 -1.16 -7.48 -8.71
C VAL A 18 0.10 -8.03 -8.06
N LEU A 19 0.78 -7.27 -7.19
CA LEU A 19 1.95 -7.80 -6.47
C LEU A 19 1.60 -8.97 -5.55
N THR A 20 0.37 -9.04 -5.02
CA THR A 20 -0.07 -10.22 -4.26
C THR A 20 -0.11 -11.50 -5.10
N ASP A 21 -0.20 -11.42 -6.44
CA ASP A 21 -0.16 -12.60 -7.32
C ASP A 21 1.23 -13.25 -7.34
N PHE A 22 2.30 -12.45 -7.33
CA PHE A 22 3.67 -12.96 -7.21
C PHE A 22 3.84 -13.75 -5.92
N LEU A 23 3.34 -13.21 -4.82
CA LEU A 23 3.37 -13.86 -3.50
C LEU A 23 2.53 -15.15 -3.47
N LYS A 24 1.33 -15.15 -4.07
CA LYS A 24 0.50 -16.36 -4.19
C LYS A 24 1.19 -17.44 -5.02
N ARG A 25 1.86 -17.05 -6.11
CA ARG A 25 2.65 -17.97 -6.95
C ARG A 25 3.83 -18.54 -6.16
N ALA A 26 4.54 -17.72 -5.38
CA ALA A 26 5.62 -18.17 -4.51
C ALA A 26 5.12 -19.23 -3.51
N LEU A 27 3.98 -19.01 -2.85
CA LEU A 27 3.38 -19.99 -1.94
C LEU A 27 3.10 -21.35 -2.61
N SER A 28 2.67 -21.34 -3.87
CA SER A 28 2.38 -22.57 -4.63
C SER A 28 3.61 -23.26 -5.21
N GLU A 29 4.77 -22.59 -5.22
CA GLU A 29 5.99 -23.12 -5.80
C GLU A 29 6.71 -24.04 -4.80
N THR A 30 7.08 -25.22 -5.29
CA THR A 30 7.73 -26.28 -4.49
C THR A 30 9.25 -26.28 -4.64
N ASP A 31 9.75 -25.76 -5.77
CA ASP A 31 11.17 -25.55 -5.99
C ASP A 31 11.65 -24.33 -5.20
N LEU A 32 12.57 -24.53 -4.26
CA LEU A 32 13.07 -23.46 -3.40
C LEU A 32 13.78 -22.33 -4.16
N HIS A 33 14.44 -22.65 -5.27
CA HIS A 33 15.13 -21.64 -6.07
C HIS A 33 14.11 -20.74 -6.77
N LYS A 34 13.10 -21.34 -7.43
CA LYS A 34 12.02 -20.59 -8.07
C LYS A 34 11.16 -19.81 -7.08
N HIS A 35 10.91 -20.37 -5.90
CA HIS A 35 10.26 -19.65 -4.81
C HIS A 35 11.05 -18.37 -4.49
N SER A 36 12.36 -18.49 -4.30
CA SER A 36 13.23 -17.35 -3.99
C SER A 36 13.26 -16.31 -5.12
N GLU A 37 13.27 -16.74 -6.38
CA GLU A 37 13.15 -15.84 -7.54
C GLU A 37 11.83 -15.04 -7.53
N LEU A 38 10.70 -15.70 -7.26
CA LEU A 38 9.39 -15.02 -7.19
C LEU A 38 9.31 -14.03 -6.04
N VAL A 39 9.89 -14.36 -4.89
CA VAL A 39 10.01 -13.43 -3.75
C VAL A 39 10.91 -12.25 -4.13
N GLN A 40 12.02 -12.49 -4.80
CA GLN A 40 12.92 -11.43 -5.24
C GLN A 40 12.25 -10.48 -6.24
N ASP A 41 11.48 -11.02 -7.19
CA ASP A 41 10.68 -10.23 -8.13
C ASP A 41 9.68 -9.33 -7.42
N PHE A 42 8.99 -9.87 -6.41
CA PHE A 42 8.11 -9.08 -5.54
C PHE A 42 8.89 -7.97 -4.82
N LEU A 43 10.03 -8.27 -4.19
CA LEU A 43 10.82 -7.29 -3.42
C LEU A 43 11.34 -6.14 -4.30
N MET A 44 11.78 -6.45 -5.52
CA MET A 44 12.20 -5.44 -6.49
C MET A 44 11.05 -4.50 -6.87
N LYS A 45 9.84 -5.05 -7.05
CA LYS A 45 8.65 -4.27 -7.38
C LYS A 45 8.10 -3.46 -6.21
N TRP A 46 8.12 -4.04 -5.02
CA TRP A 46 7.80 -3.32 -3.80
C TRP A 46 8.61 -2.03 -3.68
N GLN A 47 9.93 -2.12 -3.93
CA GLN A 47 10.85 -0.99 -3.79
C GLN A 47 10.62 0.11 -4.83
N SER A 48 10.17 -0.23 -6.03
CA SER A 48 9.91 0.77 -7.08
C SER A 48 8.53 1.40 -6.99
N ASP A 49 7.53 0.68 -6.47
CA ASP A 49 6.13 1.05 -6.70
C ASP A 49 5.38 1.34 -5.37
N LEU A 50 5.26 0.35 -4.49
CA LEU A 50 4.37 0.41 -3.33
C LEU A 50 4.88 1.29 -2.18
N ASP A 51 6.19 1.36 -1.97
CA ASP A 51 6.75 2.29 -0.98
C ASP A 51 6.59 3.76 -1.42
N GLU A 52 6.49 4.02 -2.72
CA GLU A 52 6.18 5.36 -3.24
C GLU A 52 4.72 5.74 -2.97
N HIS A 53 3.80 4.80 -3.18
CA HIS A 53 2.39 5.00 -2.87
C HIS A 53 2.15 5.44 -1.42
N PHE A 54 2.75 4.73 -0.44
CA PHE A 54 2.65 5.14 0.96
C PHE A 54 3.23 6.54 1.21
N LYS A 55 4.32 6.92 0.54
CA LYS A 55 4.89 8.27 0.67
C LYS A 55 3.95 9.34 0.14
N LYS A 56 3.24 9.09 -0.97
CA LYS A 56 2.24 10.02 -1.51
C LYS A 56 1.16 10.27 -0.45
N GLU A 57 0.69 9.23 0.21
CA GLU A 57 -0.35 9.34 1.23
C GLU A 57 0.15 10.06 2.48
N GLU A 58 1.26 9.57 3.04
CA GLU A 58 1.86 10.09 4.27
C GLU A 58 2.33 11.54 4.14
N SER A 59 2.82 11.94 2.95
CA SER A 59 3.42 13.26 2.74
C SER A 59 2.47 14.29 2.12
N VAL A 60 1.39 13.85 1.47
CA VAL A 60 0.48 14.74 0.74
C VAL A 60 -0.96 14.60 1.22
N LEU A 61 -1.52 13.39 1.16
CA LEU A 61 -2.95 13.18 1.44
C LEU A 61 -3.28 13.37 2.92
N LEU A 62 -2.56 12.67 3.80
CA LEU A 62 -2.81 12.69 5.25
C LEU A 62 -2.58 14.08 5.86
N PRO A 63 -1.51 14.83 5.54
CA PRO A 63 -1.36 16.20 6.01
C PRO A 63 -2.47 17.13 5.50
N ALA A 64 -3.00 16.90 4.30
CA ALA A 64 -4.12 17.68 3.80
C ALA A 64 -5.42 17.37 4.55
N TYR A 65 -5.68 16.09 4.84
CA TYR A 65 -6.84 15.64 5.61
C TYR A 65 -6.83 16.17 7.06
N ALA A 66 -5.66 16.11 7.73
CA ALA A 66 -5.48 16.56 9.11
C ALA A 66 -5.71 18.07 9.33
N ARG A 67 -5.87 18.86 8.26
CA ARG A 67 -6.31 20.27 8.35
C ARG A 67 -7.80 20.42 8.59
N TYR A 68 -8.58 19.37 8.34
CA TYR A 68 -10.04 19.38 8.37
C TYR A 68 -10.62 18.30 9.28
N ALA A 69 -9.81 17.31 9.70
CA ALA A 69 -10.17 16.25 10.63
C ALA A 69 -9.17 16.15 11.79
N SER A 70 -9.56 15.48 12.86
CA SER A 70 -8.65 15.17 13.98
C SER A 70 -7.58 14.17 13.54
N ILE A 71 -6.36 14.32 14.06
CA ILE A 71 -5.32 13.29 13.94
C ILE A 71 -5.62 12.05 14.78
N ASP A 72 -6.53 12.17 15.75
CA ASP A 72 -7.00 11.05 16.59
C ASP A 72 -8.09 10.23 15.88
N ASP A 73 -8.35 10.50 14.61
CA ASP A 73 -9.29 9.73 13.80
C ASP A 73 -8.83 8.26 13.70
N PRO A 74 -9.67 7.28 14.07
CA PRO A 74 -9.27 5.87 14.08
C PRO A 74 -8.81 5.35 12.72
N ASP A 75 -9.45 5.78 11.63
CA ASP A 75 -9.10 5.33 10.27
C ASP A 75 -7.79 5.97 9.81
N PHE A 76 -7.53 7.22 10.22
CA PHE A 76 -6.25 7.89 10.01
C PHE A 76 -5.11 7.16 10.72
N ILE A 77 -5.29 6.81 12.00
CA ILE A 77 -4.28 6.07 12.78
C ILE A 77 -4.07 4.67 12.19
N LEU A 78 -5.17 3.98 11.83
CA LEU A 78 -5.11 2.63 11.28
C LEU A 78 -4.25 2.58 10.01
N LEU A 79 -4.34 3.58 9.14
CA LEU A 79 -3.52 3.64 7.93
C LEU A 79 -2.01 3.59 8.25
N PHE A 80 -1.54 4.41 9.19
CA PHE A 80 -0.12 4.38 9.60
C PHE A 80 0.30 3.03 10.19
N LEU A 81 -0.58 2.40 10.97
CA LEU A 81 -0.32 1.08 11.53
C LEU A 81 -0.22 0.02 10.42
N GLN A 82 -1.12 0.07 9.43
CA GLN A 82 -1.08 -0.83 8.27
C GLN A 82 0.21 -0.64 7.47
N HIS A 83 0.60 0.61 7.17
CA HIS A 83 1.85 0.88 6.44
C HIS A 83 3.08 0.37 7.17
N ALA A 84 3.14 0.59 8.49
CA ALA A 84 4.25 0.14 9.32
C ALA A 84 4.33 -1.40 9.36
N ASP A 85 3.20 -2.09 9.48
CA ASP A 85 3.16 -3.55 9.52
C ASP A 85 3.50 -4.18 8.17
N ILE A 86 2.99 -3.63 7.06
CA ILE A 86 3.36 -4.08 5.71
C ILE A 86 4.86 -3.91 5.48
N ARG A 87 5.44 -2.75 5.82
CA ARG A 87 6.90 -2.53 5.70
C ARG A 87 7.69 -3.52 6.55
N ARG A 88 7.26 -3.79 7.78
CA ARG A 88 7.87 -4.79 8.67
C ARG A 88 7.86 -6.19 8.02
N LEU A 89 6.72 -6.63 7.52
CA LEU A 89 6.56 -7.92 6.85
C LEU A 89 7.44 -8.04 5.60
N VAL A 90 7.56 -6.96 4.82
CA VAL A 90 8.45 -6.92 3.66
C VAL A 90 9.92 -7.05 4.06
N TYR A 91 10.35 -6.36 5.12
CA TYR A 91 11.73 -6.49 5.64
C TYR A 91 12.01 -7.90 6.16
N GLU A 92 11.06 -8.48 6.91
CA GLU A 92 11.17 -9.86 7.38
C GLU A 92 11.27 -10.86 6.21
N LEU A 93 10.45 -10.66 5.17
CA LEU A 93 10.47 -11.49 3.97
C LEU A 93 11.82 -11.39 3.24
N ALA A 94 12.38 -10.18 3.12
CA ALA A 94 13.69 -9.95 2.53
C ALA A 94 14.80 -10.66 3.33
N GLU A 95 14.83 -10.51 4.66
CA GLU A 95 15.83 -11.16 5.51
C GLU A 95 15.77 -12.69 5.44
N LYS A 96 14.55 -13.26 5.45
CA LYS A 96 14.35 -14.71 5.28
C LYS A 96 14.81 -15.17 3.89
N ASN A 97 14.47 -14.44 2.83
CA ASN A 97 14.87 -14.79 1.46
C ASN A 97 16.40 -14.76 1.27
N ASP A 98 17.07 -13.71 1.75
CA ASP A 98 18.54 -13.58 1.71
C ASP A 98 19.24 -14.70 2.49
N SER A 99 18.59 -15.21 3.54
CA SER A 99 19.08 -16.33 4.35
C SER A 99 18.74 -17.71 3.76
N GLY A 100 18.07 -17.78 2.60
CA GLY A 100 17.61 -19.02 1.98
C GLY A 100 16.49 -19.73 2.78
N ILE A 101 15.79 -19.00 3.64
CA ILE A 101 14.70 -19.52 4.48
C ILE A 101 13.38 -19.29 3.76
N ARG A 102 12.60 -20.37 3.60
CA ARG A 102 11.23 -20.30 3.10
C ARG A 102 10.32 -19.63 4.12
N ALA A 103 9.53 -18.64 3.68
CA ALA A 103 8.81 -17.68 4.52
C ALA A 103 7.29 -17.68 4.28
N ASP A 104 6.68 -18.86 4.14
CA ASP A 104 5.27 -18.99 3.75
C ASP A 104 4.31 -18.28 4.72
N ASP A 105 4.64 -18.27 6.01
CA ASP A 105 3.92 -17.56 7.06
C ASP A 105 3.91 -16.05 6.80
N THR A 106 5.09 -15.46 6.62
CA THR A 106 5.25 -14.03 6.31
C THR A 106 4.57 -13.67 5.00
N ILE A 107 4.64 -14.53 3.99
CA ILE A 107 4.00 -14.29 2.69
C ILE A 107 2.47 -14.25 2.85
N GLN A 108 1.88 -15.19 3.60
CA GLN A 108 0.43 -15.20 3.85
C GLN A 108 -0.04 -13.96 4.61
N GLU A 109 0.68 -13.59 5.67
CA GLU A 109 0.39 -12.39 6.45
C GLU A 109 0.49 -11.12 5.58
N LEU A 110 1.53 -11.01 4.75
CA LEU A 110 1.74 -9.88 3.86
C LEU A 110 0.63 -9.74 2.80
N ILE A 111 0.23 -10.84 2.16
CA ILE A 111 -0.90 -10.83 1.22
C ILE A 111 -2.16 -10.32 1.91
N GLN A 112 -2.45 -10.81 3.12
CA GLN A 112 -3.62 -10.41 3.87
C GLN A 112 -3.57 -8.92 4.24
N ALA A 113 -2.44 -8.45 4.76
CA ALA A 113 -2.25 -7.05 5.13
C ALA A 113 -2.43 -6.10 3.93
N MET A 114 -1.85 -6.43 2.77
CA MET A 114 -1.98 -5.64 1.54
C MET A 114 -3.43 -5.56 1.06
N VAL A 115 -4.16 -6.68 1.06
CA VAL A 115 -5.58 -6.70 0.65
C VAL A 115 -6.45 -5.91 1.62
N GLN A 116 -6.24 -6.07 2.93
CA GLN A 116 -7.00 -5.36 3.96
C GLN A 116 -6.74 -3.85 3.92
N HIS A 117 -5.51 -3.44 3.65
CA HIS A 117 -5.15 -2.04 3.49
C HIS A 117 -5.88 -1.40 2.30
N VAL A 118 -5.78 -2.00 1.10
CA VAL A 118 -6.49 -1.49 -0.09
C VAL A 118 -8.01 -1.45 0.12
N ASP A 119 -8.60 -2.51 0.70
CA ASP A 119 -10.04 -2.54 0.98
C ASP A 119 -10.47 -1.45 1.95
N HIS A 120 -9.70 -1.24 3.03
CA HIS A 120 -9.98 -0.19 4.00
C HIS A 120 -9.95 1.20 3.37
N GLU A 121 -8.94 1.49 2.54
CA GLU A 121 -8.82 2.78 1.92
C GLU A 121 -9.93 3.07 0.91
N GLU A 122 -10.18 2.14 -0.01
CA GLU A 122 -11.19 2.31 -1.06
C GLU A 122 -12.61 2.38 -0.49
N SER A 123 -12.91 1.59 0.55
CA SER A 123 -14.27 1.47 1.09
C SER A 123 -14.58 2.45 2.23
N VAL A 124 -13.57 2.90 2.98
CA VAL A 124 -13.75 3.72 4.18
C VAL A 124 -13.00 5.05 4.07
N LEU A 125 -11.66 4.99 3.99
CA LEU A 125 -10.84 6.17 4.21
C LEU A 125 -10.96 7.22 3.10
N LEU A 126 -10.81 6.81 1.84
CA LEU A 126 -10.88 7.74 0.70
C LEU A 126 -12.27 8.40 0.59
N PRO A 127 -13.41 7.69 0.66
CA PRO A 127 -14.73 8.34 0.70
C PRO A 127 -14.88 9.35 1.84
N LYS A 128 -14.37 9.00 3.03
CA LYS A 128 -14.37 9.90 4.19
C LYS A 128 -13.54 11.15 3.94
N MET A 129 -12.34 11.02 3.39
CA MET A 129 -11.47 12.16 3.04
C MET A 129 -12.10 13.06 1.99
N GLU A 130 -12.69 12.48 0.93
CA GLU A 130 -13.38 13.24 -0.13
C GLU A 130 -14.56 14.05 0.41
N SER A 131 -15.28 13.53 1.40
CA SER A 131 -16.40 14.25 2.04
C SER A 131 -15.96 15.30 3.05
N THR A 132 -14.73 15.21 3.57
CA THR A 132 -14.20 16.10 4.60
C THR A 132 -13.40 17.27 4.03
N ILE A 133 -12.59 17.02 2.99
CA ILE A 133 -11.72 18.04 2.40
C ILE A 133 -12.53 18.92 1.44
N PRO A 134 -12.50 20.26 1.58
CA PRO A 134 -13.18 21.16 0.65
C PRO A 134 -12.72 20.93 -0.80
N GLU A 135 -13.67 20.94 -1.74
CA GLU A 135 -13.45 20.51 -3.13
C GLU A 135 -12.26 21.23 -3.82
N GLU A 136 -12.11 22.54 -3.61
CA GLU A 136 -10.97 23.30 -4.15
C GLU A 136 -9.64 22.77 -3.62
N ARG A 137 -9.57 22.46 -2.33
CA ARG A 137 -8.37 21.90 -1.72
C ARG A 137 -8.13 20.48 -2.19
N LEU A 138 -9.19 19.66 -2.32
CA LEU A 138 -9.08 18.30 -2.83
C LEU A 138 -8.51 18.26 -4.25
N ARG A 139 -8.94 19.15 -5.14
CA ARG A 139 -8.35 19.29 -6.48
C ARG A 139 -6.87 19.62 -6.45
N ALA A 140 -6.45 20.51 -5.54
CA ALA A 140 -5.03 20.85 -5.38
C ALA A 140 -4.20 19.66 -4.84
N VAL A 141 -4.77 18.88 -3.93
CA VAL A 141 -4.15 17.64 -3.41
C VAL A 141 -3.99 16.62 -4.54
N VAL A 142 -5.04 16.34 -5.32
CA VAL A 142 -4.97 15.43 -6.47
C VAL A 142 -3.90 15.87 -7.47
N ALA A 143 -3.84 17.16 -7.80
CA ALA A 143 -2.81 17.68 -8.70
C ALA A 143 -1.39 17.57 -8.15
N GLN A 144 -1.21 17.46 -6.83
CA GLN A 144 0.08 17.21 -6.21
C GLN A 144 0.43 15.71 -6.22
N LEU A 145 -0.55 14.83 -5.97
CA LEU A 145 -0.37 13.37 -6.03
C LEU A 145 0.06 12.90 -7.43
N THR A 146 -0.42 13.53 -8.50
CA THR A 146 -0.05 13.18 -9.89
C THR A 146 1.33 13.69 -10.36
N LYS A 147 2.11 14.36 -9.49
CA LYS A 147 3.42 14.91 -9.84
C LYS A 147 4.61 14.11 -9.31
N TRP A 148 4.32 13.03 -8.59
CA TRP A 148 5.31 12.07 -8.13
C TRP A 148 5.84 11.25 -9.31
#